data_AF-A0A519HUM6-F1
#
_entry.id   AF-A0A519HUM6-F1
#
_cell.length_a   1.000
_cell.length_b   1.000
_cell.length_c   1.000
_cell.angle_alpha   90.00
_cell.angle_beta   90.00
_cell.angle_gamma   90.00
#
_symmetry.space_group_name_H-M   'P 1'
#
loop_
_entity.id
_entity.type
_entity.pdbx_description
1 polymer ?
#
loop_
_entity_poly.entity_id
_entity_poly.type
_entity_poly.pdbx_seq_one_letter_code
_entity_poly.pdbx_strand_id
1 'polypeptide(L)'
;MRTTIAGLCLAVLCLAGPVAAQDAVEAAYRAALAASPTPRALEADQRDWAVAQAEANPADRDVYADQRIGSLRARLARDVEAAAARPTLDNLLTACAPLGLQGCQAEGGWIRRGDDILFWQTQTGVTGEEGTTGAVVVLHGSANGPLTPIVWASGAFFSAPQAFDAGDGATFVALPGRYGGTGRGNADLLFRWTGEAERPLVEIDNISWRDDLPARLPPGLEVWKGVDMDYDELFAFTPLWREGDGNCCATGGSAILNFRIEGDRLVLDTVSARDLIIETALRTPTDVFDYVSRALSCQHWGGEEGYDAERRAQIEAAWADARCDAIEADGAALKTKYADDAASLSLIKRMEE
;
A
#
# COMPACT_ATOMS: atom_id res chain seq x y z
N MET A 1 43.32 6.63 -67.29
CA MET A 1 43.56 6.47 -65.84
C MET A 1 42.35 5.77 -65.24
N ARG A 2 42.57 4.62 -64.59
CA ARG A 2 41.53 3.86 -63.89
C ARG A 2 41.22 4.56 -62.57
N THR A 3 39.96 4.82 -62.28
CA THR A 3 39.52 5.19 -60.93
C THR A 3 38.31 4.34 -60.55
N THR A 4 38.52 3.57 -59.50
CA THR A 4 37.64 2.61 -58.85
C THR A 4 36.48 3.33 -58.17
N ILE A 5 35.24 2.86 -58.38
CA ILE A 5 34.07 3.25 -57.57
C ILE A 5 33.89 2.15 -56.52
N ALA A 6 34.22 2.45 -55.27
CA ALA A 6 33.93 1.60 -54.13
C ALA A 6 32.49 1.85 -53.68
N GLY A 7 31.68 0.78 -53.64
CA GLY A 7 30.31 0.80 -53.16
C GLY A 7 30.26 0.97 -51.64
N LEU A 8 29.45 1.93 -51.19
CA LEU A 8 29.11 2.13 -49.79
C LEU A 8 27.87 1.26 -49.48
N CYS A 9 28.06 0.11 -48.84
CA CYS A 9 26.97 -0.63 -48.21
C CYS A 9 26.59 0.08 -46.91
N LEU A 10 25.43 0.74 -46.91
CA LEU A 10 24.82 1.29 -45.71
C LEU A 10 24.19 0.12 -44.92
N ALA A 11 24.84 -0.29 -43.82
CA ALA A 11 24.26 -1.23 -42.88
C ALA A 11 23.17 -0.52 -42.06
N VAL A 12 21.91 -0.84 -42.34
CA VAL A 12 20.78 -0.48 -41.47
C VAL A 12 20.85 -1.39 -40.25
N LEU A 13 21.29 -0.86 -39.11
CA LEU A 13 21.11 -1.55 -37.82
C LEU A 13 19.63 -1.52 -37.45
N CYS A 14 18.99 -2.70 -37.40
CA CYS A 14 17.65 -2.87 -36.87
C CYS A 14 17.64 -2.63 -35.35
N LEU A 15 17.08 -1.51 -34.91
CA LEU A 15 16.71 -1.23 -33.51
C LEU A 15 15.40 -1.96 -33.15
N ALA A 16 15.36 -3.30 -33.25
CA ALA A 16 14.13 -4.10 -33.05
C ALA A 16 13.92 -4.61 -31.60
N GLY A 17 14.84 -4.34 -30.67
CA GLY A 17 14.84 -4.93 -29.32
C GLY A 17 13.68 -4.51 -28.39
N PRO A 18 13.48 -3.21 -28.11
CA PRO A 18 12.60 -2.81 -27.02
C PRO A 18 11.10 -3.00 -27.30
N VAL A 19 10.67 -3.04 -28.56
CA VAL A 19 9.25 -3.21 -28.93
C VAL A 19 8.81 -4.68 -28.81
N ALA A 20 9.66 -5.62 -29.25
CA ALA A 20 9.34 -7.04 -29.23
C ALA A 20 9.21 -7.61 -27.80
N ALA A 21 10.01 -7.11 -26.85
CA ALA A 21 9.91 -7.50 -25.44
C ALA A 21 8.59 -7.02 -24.79
N GLN A 22 8.14 -5.80 -25.11
CA GLN A 22 6.87 -5.27 -24.60
C GLN A 22 5.66 -6.03 -25.17
N ASP A 23 5.69 -6.38 -26.45
CA ASP A 23 4.64 -7.21 -27.07
C ASP A 23 4.53 -8.60 -26.40
N ALA A 24 5.66 -9.18 -26.01
CA ALA A 24 5.69 -10.48 -25.33
C ALA A 24 5.14 -10.39 -23.90
N VAL A 25 5.44 -9.31 -23.15
CA VAL A 25 4.83 -9.05 -21.84
C VAL A 25 3.31 -8.91 -21.99
N GLU A 26 2.85 -8.10 -22.93
CA GLU A 26 1.41 -7.88 -23.16
C GLU A 26 0.67 -9.15 -23.57
N ALA A 27 1.29 -10.01 -24.39
CA ALA A 27 0.73 -11.31 -24.73
C ALA A 27 0.61 -12.24 -23.50
N ALA A 28 1.65 -12.28 -22.66
CA ALA A 28 1.62 -13.07 -21.42
C ALA A 28 0.58 -12.53 -20.43
N TYR A 29 0.47 -11.21 -20.32
CA TYR A 29 -0.49 -10.53 -19.44
C TYR A 29 -1.92 -10.83 -19.84
N ARG A 30 -2.28 -10.69 -21.12
CA ARG A 30 -3.63 -11.01 -21.62
C ARG A 30 -4.01 -12.47 -21.39
N ALA A 31 -3.06 -13.40 -21.57
CA ALA A 31 -3.29 -14.81 -21.31
C ALA A 31 -3.55 -15.08 -19.82
N ALA A 32 -2.74 -14.49 -18.93
CA ALA A 32 -2.94 -14.61 -17.48
C ALA A 32 -4.26 -13.95 -17.03
N LEU A 33 -4.60 -12.77 -17.55
CA LEU A 33 -5.83 -12.04 -17.22
C LEU A 33 -7.08 -12.83 -17.58
N ALA A 34 -7.09 -13.48 -18.76
CA ALA A 34 -8.23 -14.28 -19.20
C ALA A 34 -8.52 -15.51 -18.32
N ALA A 35 -7.51 -16.04 -17.64
CA ALA A 35 -7.64 -17.19 -16.73
C ALA A 35 -7.80 -16.78 -15.26
N SER A 36 -7.64 -15.49 -14.94
CA SER A 36 -7.48 -15.06 -13.56
C SER A 36 -8.81 -15.08 -12.79
N PRO A 37 -8.83 -15.59 -11.54
CA PRO A 37 -9.99 -15.45 -10.65
C PRO A 37 -10.10 -14.03 -10.05
N THR A 38 -9.04 -13.23 -10.16
CA THR A 38 -8.89 -11.90 -9.57
C THR A 38 -8.36 -10.91 -10.62
N PRO A 39 -9.11 -10.67 -11.70
CA PRO A 39 -8.69 -9.80 -12.79
C PRO A 39 -8.36 -8.37 -12.34
N ARG A 40 -9.10 -7.78 -11.39
CA ARG A 40 -8.81 -6.41 -10.89
C ARG A 40 -7.48 -6.35 -10.16
N ALA A 41 -7.19 -7.35 -9.32
CA ALA A 41 -5.90 -7.45 -8.64
C ALA A 41 -4.73 -7.62 -9.64
N LEU A 42 -4.91 -8.43 -10.70
CA LEU A 42 -3.91 -8.60 -11.75
C LEU A 42 -3.72 -7.32 -12.60
N GLU A 43 -4.79 -6.59 -12.90
CA GLU A 43 -4.73 -5.28 -13.56
C GLU A 43 -3.92 -4.28 -12.74
N ALA A 44 -4.16 -4.19 -11.43
CA ALA A 44 -3.40 -3.30 -10.56
C ALA A 44 -1.92 -3.70 -10.48
N ASP A 45 -1.64 -4.99 -10.32
CA ASP A 45 -0.27 -5.50 -10.30
C ASP A 45 0.48 -5.22 -11.62
N GLN A 46 -0.20 -5.28 -12.76
CA GLN A 46 0.37 -4.91 -14.05
C GLN A 46 0.65 -3.41 -14.17
N ARG A 47 -0.21 -2.54 -13.60
CA ARG A 47 0.04 -1.09 -13.55
C ARG A 47 1.27 -0.77 -12.69
N ASP A 48 1.37 -1.37 -11.50
CA ASP A 48 2.52 -1.21 -10.60
C ASP A 48 3.83 -1.63 -11.29
N TRP A 49 3.81 -2.79 -11.96
CA TRP A 49 4.97 -3.26 -12.72
C TRP A 49 5.35 -2.29 -13.85
N ALA A 50 4.37 -1.75 -14.58
CA ALA A 50 4.64 -0.82 -15.68
C ALA A 50 5.29 0.49 -15.21
N VAL A 51 4.91 0.99 -14.03
CA VAL A 51 5.57 2.15 -13.40
C VAL A 51 7.02 1.80 -13.04
N ALA A 52 7.23 0.68 -12.34
CA ALA A 52 8.57 0.23 -11.96
C ALA A 52 9.48 0.01 -13.20
N GLN A 53 8.92 -0.54 -14.27
CA GLN A 53 9.61 -0.75 -15.55
C GLN A 53 10.03 0.58 -16.19
N ALA A 54 9.19 1.62 -16.11
CA ALA A 54 9.50 2.93 -16.66
C ALA A 54 10.65 3.62 -15.91
N GLU A 55 10.68 3.44 -14.58
CA GLU A 55 11.71 3.99 -13.67
C GLU A 55 13.01 3.18 -13.67
N ALA A 56 12.98 1.92 -14.08
CA ALA A 56 14.15 1.06 -14.14
C ALA A 56 15.25 1.60 -15.06
N ASN A 57 16.51 1.35 -14.67
CA ASN A 57 17.68 1.64 -15.49
C ASN A 57 17.48 1.01 -16.88
N PRO A 58 17.68 1.77 -17.99
CA PRO A 58 17.52 1.24 -19.33
C PRO A 58 18.27 -0.07 -19.60
N ALA A 59 19.41 -0.29 -18.96
CA ALA A 59 20.20 -1.52 -19.10
C ALA A 59 19.51 -2.77 -18.53
N ASP A 60 18.59 -2.60 -17.56
CA ASP A 60 17.93 -3.70 -16.84
C ASP A 60 16.52 -3.98 -17.38
N ARG A 61 15.98 -3.13 -18.25
CA ARG A 61 14.58 -3.21 -18.71
C ARG A 61 14.23 -4.54 -19.37
N ASP A 62 15.15 -5.13 -20.13
CA ASP A 62 14.91 -6.43 -20.77
C ASP A 62 14.85 -7.56 -19.73
N VAL A 63 15.70 -7.49 -18.70
CA VAL A 63 15.69 -8.45 -17.58
C VAL A 63 14.38 -8.36 -16.81
N TYR A 64 13.89 -7.16 -16.52
CA TYR A 64 12.61 -6.96 -15.84
C TYR A 64 11.43 -7.46 -16.70
N ALA A 65 11.48 -7.29 -18.02
CA ALA A 65 10.47 -7.80 -18.93
C ALA A 65 10.45 -9.34 -18.96
N ASP A 66 11.62 -9.98 -19.04
CA ASP A 66 11.74 -11.45 -19.01
C ASP A 66 11.24 -12.03 -17.67
N GLN A 67 11.59 -11.41 -16.55
CA GLN A 67 11.07 -11.78 -15.23
C GLN A 67 9.54 -11.67 -15.17
N ARG A 68 8.97 -10.59 -15.72
CA ARG A 68 7.51 -10.41 -15.77
C ARG A 68 6.82 -11.46 -16.63
N ILE A 69 7.39 -11.80 -17.79
CA ILE A 69 6.86 -12.88 -18.64
C ILE A 69 6.88 -14.22 -17.88
N GLY A 70 7.97 -14.52 -17.18
CA GLY A 70 8.10 -15.71 -16.35
C GLY A 70 7.03 -15.79 -15.27
N SER A 71 6.85 -14.71 -14.49
CA SER A 71 5.87 -14.68 -13.39
C SER A 71 4.43 -14.77 -13.89
N LEU A 72 4.09 -14.10 -15.00
CA LEU A 72 2.76 -14.19 -15.63
C LEU A 72 2.45 -15.59 -16.14
N ARG A 73 3.43 -16.27 -16.75
CA ARG A 73 3.27 -17.67 -17.20
C ARG A 73 3.12 -18.63 -16.03
N ALA A 74 3.90 -18.45 -14.97
CA ALA A 74 3.79 -19.25 -13.76
C ALA A 74 2.43 -19.06 -13.09
N ARG A 75 1.91 -17.83 -13.03
CA ARG A 75 0.56 -17.54 -12.54
C ARG A 75 -0.51 -18.19 -13.41
N LEU A 76 -0.43 -18.05 -14.74
CA LEU A 76 -1.38 -18.68 -15.66
C LEU A 76 -1.45 -20.21 -15.45
N ALA A 77 -0.29 -20.87 -15.31
CA ALA A 77 -0.27 -22.31 -15.07
C ALA A 77 -0.98 -22.69 -13.76
N ARG A 78 -0.72 -21.93 -12.67
CA ARG A 78 -1.41 -22.12 -11.38
C ARG A 78 -2.91 -21.87 -11.50
N ASP A 79 -3.33 -20.80 -12.17
CA ASP A 79 -4.74 -20.44 -12.31
C ASP A 79 -5.51 -21.51 -13.11
N VAL A 80 -4.90 -22.06 -14.17
CA VAL A 80 -5.48 -23.18 -14.93
C VAL A 80 -5.59 -24.45 -14.08
N GLU A 81 -4.57 -24.78 -13.30
CA GLU A 81 -4.58 -25.97 -12.43
C GLU A 81 -5.63 -25.84 -11.31
N ALA A 82 -5.67 -24.70 -10.63
CA ALA A 82 -6.65 -24.41 -9.59
C ALA A 82 -8.08 -24.43 -10.13
N ALA A 83 -8.34 -23.81 -11.29
CA ALA A 83 -9.66 -23.80 -11.93
C ALA A 83 -10.15 -25.22 -12.30
N ALA A 84 -9.24 -26.13 -12.64
CA ALA A 84 -9.56 -27.51 -12.99
C ALA A 84 -9.79 -28.42 -11.76
N ALA A 85 -9.34 -28.00 -10.57
CA ALA A 85 -9.43 -28.81 -9.37
C ALA A 85 -10.89 -29.02 -8.93
N ARG A 86 -11.20 -30.23 -8.43
CA ARG A 86 -12.52 -30.60 -7.89
C ARG A 86 -12.36 -31.38 -6.58
N PRO A 87 -11.83 -30.75 -5.51
CA PRO A 87 -11.62 -31.43 -4.25
C PRO A 87 -12.95 -31.77 -3.57
N THR A 88 -12.96 -32.82 -2.76
CA THR A 88 -14.02 -33.02 -1.75
C THR A 88 -13.68 -32.23 -0.48
N LEU A 89 -14.65 -32.10 0.44
CA LEU A 89 -14.39 -31.51 1.75
C LEU A 89 -13.29 -32.26 2.51
N ASP A 90 -13.30 -33.59 2.48
CA ASP A 90 -12.25 -34.41 3.11
C ASP A 90 -10.87 -34.14 2.51
N ASN A 91 -10.78 -33.92 1.20
CA ASN A 91 -9.52 -33.52 0.57
C ASN A 91 -9.08 -32.14 1.04
N LEU A 92 -9.98 -31.17 1.15
CA LEU A 92 -9.67 -29.81 1.61
C LEU A 92 -9.17 -29.80 3.07
N LEU A 93 -9.61 -30.73 3.90
CA LEU A 93 -9.18 -30.86 5.30
C LEU A 93 -7.83 -31.57 5.47
N THR A 94 -7.40 -32.35 4.49
CA THR A 94 -6.21 -33.22 4.60
C THR A 94 -5.09 -32.87 3.63
N ALA A 95 -5.36 -32.04 2.63
CA ALA A 95 -4.41 -31.63 1.61
C ALA A 95 -4.63 -30.17 1.19
N CYS A 96 -3.56 -29.55 0.70
CA CYS A 96 -3.64 -28.22 0.12
C CYS A 96 -4.27 -28.25 -1.28
N ALA A 97 -5.10 -27.26 -1.58
CA ALA A 97 -5.45 -26.93 -2.96
C ALA A 97 -4.19 -26.58 -3.77
N PRO A 98 -4.16 -26.86 -5.09
CA PRO A 98 -2.96 -26.74 -5.91
C PRO A 98 -2.64 -25.28 -6.26
N LEU A 99 -2.11 -24.52 -5.29
CA LEU A 99 -1.73 -23.12 -5.45
C LEU A 99 -0.21 -22.93 -5.55
N GLY A 100 0.54 -24.01 -5.82
CA GLY A 100 1.96 -23.97 -6.13
C GLY A 100 2.90 -23.78 -4.92
N LEU A 101 2.42 -23.97 -3.69
CA LEU A 101 3.24 -23.89 -2.48
C LEU A 101 3.94 -25.21 -2.16
N GLN A 102 5.25 -25.16 -1.90
CA GLN A 102 6.02 -26.30 -1.40
C GLN A 102 5.90 -26.40 0.12
N GLY A 103 5.85 -27.63 0.66
CA GLY A 103 5.73 -27.85 2.11
C GLY A 103 4.44 -27.28 2.71
N CYS A 104 3.38 -27.24 1.90
CA CYS A 104 2.15 -26.53 2.23
C CYS A 104 1.48 -27.05 3.51
N GLN A 105 1.07 -26.11 4.36
CA GLN A 105 0.18 -26.31 5.49
C GLN A 105 -1.08 -25.49 5.27
N ALA A 106 -2.23 -26.02 5.69
CA ALA A 106 -3.51 -25.39 5.44
C ALA A 106 -4.42 -25.43 6.67
N GLU A 107 -5.21 -24.38 6.81
CA GLU A 107 -6.39 -24.33 7.64
C GLU A 107 -7.59 -24.01 6.74
N GLY A 108 -8.80 -24.38 7.16
CA GLY A 108 -9.97 -24.18 6.35
C GLY A 108 -11.24 -24.07 7.17
N GLY A 109 -12.29 -23.64 6.50
CA GLY A 109 -13.60 -23.44 7.10
C GLY A 109 -14.66 -23.17 6.07
N TRP A 110 -15.76 -22.58 6.52
CA TRP A 110 -16.86 -22.19 5.67
C TRP A 110 -17.50 -20.89 6.18
N ILE A 111 -18.10 -20.15 5.26
CA ILE A 111 -18.99 -19.01 5.52
C ILE A 111 -20.31 -19.29 4.79
N ARG A 112 -21.43 -18.73 5.28
CA ARG A 112 -22.76 -18.97 4.71
C ARG A 112 -23.57 -17.71 4.53
N ARG A 113 -24.40 -17.67 3.48
CA ARG A 113 -25.42 -16.66 3.21
C ARG A 113 -26.72 -17.37 2.86
N GLY A 114 -27.65 -17.40 3.81
CA GLY A 114 -28.84 -18.26 3.69
C GLY A 114 -28.44 -19.72 3.62
N ASP A 115 -28.82 -20.38 2.52
CA ASP A 115 -28.48 -21.79 2.21
C ASP A 115 -27.20 -21.92 1.36
N ASP A 116 -26.65 -20.81 0.87
CA ASP A 116 -25.43 -20.81 0.07
C ASP A 116 -24.20 -20.87 0.97
N ILE A 117 -23.27 -21.77 0.68
CA ILE A 117 -22.07 -22.02 1.48
C ILE A 117 -20.83 -21.84 0.61
N LEU A 118 -19.89 -21.05 1.12
CA LEU A 118 -18.55 -20.96 0.57
C LEU A 118 -17.59 -21.64 1.52
N PHE A 119 -16.85 -22.62 1.00
CA PHE A 119 -15.74 -23.24 1.69
C PHE A 119 -14.48 -22.46 1.39
N TRP A 120 -13.52 -22.48 2.30
CA TRP A 120 -12.26 -21.80 2.07
C TRP A 120 -11.10 -22.55 2.71
N GLN A 121 -9.92 -22.27 2.19
CA GLN A 121 -8.66 -22.74 2.74
C GLN A 121 -7.63 -21.61 2.64
N THR A 122 -6.98 -21.27 3.75
CA THR A 122 -5.76 -20.47 3.76
C THR A 122 -4.58 -21.43 3.86
N GLN A 123 -3.48 -21.07 3.21
CA GLN A 123 -2.30 -21.90 3.08
C GLN A 123 -1.06 -21.11 3.47
N THR A 124 -0.07 -21.81 4.01
CA THR A 124 1.29 -21.32 4.21
C THR A 124 2.26 -22.32 3.62
N GLY A 125 3.35 -21.84 3.05
CA GLY A 125 4.37 -22.70 2.44
C GLY A 125 5.50 -21.86 1.86
N VAL A 126 6.29 -22.47 0.99
CA VAL A 126 7.46 -21.83 0.40
C VAL A 126 7.33 -21.78 -1.12
N THR A 127 7.71 -20.65 -1.71
CA THR A 127 7.98 -20.54 -3.15
C THR A 127 9.47 -20.32 -3.37
N GLY A 128 9.99 -20.76 -4.52
CA GLY A 128 11.40 -20.59 -4.87
C GLY A 128 11.83 -19.12 -5.08
N GLU A 129 10.86 -18.22 -5.31
CA GLU A 129 11.10 -16.80 -5.64
C GLU A 129 10.90 -15.87 -4.42
N GLU A 130 9.95 -16.17 -3.53
CA GLU A 130 9.54 -15.23 -2.46
C GLU A 130 9.84 -15.73 -1.04
N GLY A 131 10.36 -16.95 -0.89
CA GLY A 131 10.55 -17.58 0.41
C GLY A 131 9.22 -18.02 1.02
N THR A 132 9.08 -17.92 2.35
CA THR A 132 7.82 -18.29 3.02
C THR A 132 6.71 -17.31 2.66
N THR A 133 5.61 -17.83 2.13
CA THR A 133 4.45 -17.05 1.69
C THR A 133 3.16 -17.82 1.97
N GLY A 134 2.03 -17.24 1.59
CA GLY A 134 0.72 -17.87 1.76
C GLY A 134 -0.12 -17.85 0.49
N ALA A 135 -1.27 -18.49 0.60
CA ALA A 135 -2.30 -18.50 -0.42
C ALA A 135 -3.69 -18.64 0.21
N VAL A 136 -4.73 -18.31 -0.55
CA VAL A 136 -6.13 -18.52 -0.19
C VAL A 136 -6.88 -19.09 -1.38
N VAL A 137 -7.82 -19.98 -1.13
CA VAL A 137 -8.82 -20.43 -2.09
C VAL A 137 -10.20 -20.41 -1.45
N VAL A 138 -11.18 -19.95 -2.22
CA VAL A 138 -12.61 -20.04 -1.91
C VAL A 138 -13.26 -20.97 -2.92
N LEU A 139 -14.09 -21.89 -2.43
CA LEU A 139 -14.77 -22.90 -3.21
C LEU A 139 -16.27 -22.84 -2.99
N HIS A 140 -17.03 -23.09 -4.04
CA HIS A 140 -18.48 -23.23 -4.02
C HIS A 140 -18.89 -24.68 -4.23
N GLY A 141 -19.97 -25.10 -3.56
CA GLY A 141 -20.50 -26.46 -3.71
C GLY A 141 -21.21 -26.95 -2.45
N SER A 142 -21.38 -28.27 -2.36
CA SER A 142 -22.01 -28.93 -1.21
C SER A 142 -20.98 -29.74 -0.43
N ALA A 143 -21.16 -29.82 0.90
CA ALA A 143 -20.31 -30.63 1.78
C ALA A 143 -20.22 -32.11 1.36
N ASN A 144 -21.25 -32.64 0.68
CA ASN A 144 -21.31 -34.04 0.25
C ASN A 144 -20.90 -34.25 -1.22
N GLY A 145 -20.44 -33.20 -1.90
CA GLY A 145 -20.11 -33.24 -3.33
C GLY A 145 -18.72 -32.68 -3.64
N PRO A 146 -18.32 -32.70 -4.93
CA PRO A 146 -17.13 -31.99 -5.36
C PRO A 146 -17.33 -30.48 -5.18
N LEU A 147 -16.31 -29.83 -4.64
CA LEU A 147 -16.23 -28.38 -4.53
C LEU A 147 -15.58 -27.83 -5.80
N THR A 148 -16.00 -26.63 -6.21
CA THR A 148 -15.44 -25.91 -7.35
C THR A 148 -14.72 -24.67 -6.83
N PRO A 149 -13.40 -24.55 -7.02
CA PRO A 149 -12.68 -23.30 -6.76
C PRO A 149 -13.28 -22.17 -7.59
N ILE A 150 -13.61 -21.06 -6.94
CA ILE A 150 -14.21 -19.88 -7.58
C ILE A 150 -13.32 -18.65 -7.48
N VAL A 151 -12.50 -18.57 -6.43
CA VAL A 151 -11.54 -17.49 -6.19
C VAL A 151 -10.30 -18.07 -5.55
N TRP A 152 -9.12 -17.59 -5.95
CA TRP A 152 -7.87 -17.91 -5.26
C TRP A 152 -6.82 -16.81 -5.46
N ALA A 153 -5.85 -16.77 -4.56
CA ALA A 153 -4.67 -15.92 -4.66
C ALA A 153 -3.48 -16.55 -3.91
N SER A 154 -2.27 -16.19 -4.30
CA SER A 154 -1.00 -16.67 -3.72
C SER A 154 0.01 -15.52 -3.67
N GLY A 155 1.05 -15.66 -2.85
CA GLY A 155 2.11 -14.66 -2.72
C GLY A 155 1.89 -13.66 -1.57
N ALA A 156 0.90 -13.94 -0.71
CA ALA A 156 0.59 -13.13 0.47
C ALA A 156 0.04 -14.02 1.60
N PHE A 157 0.16 -13.56 2.84
CA PHE A 157 -0.46 -14.23 3.98
C PHE A 157 -1.92 -13.80 4.08
N PHE A 158 -2.83 -14.78 4.14
CA PHE A 158 -4.26 -14.53 4.23
C PHE A 158 -4.82 -14.99 5.56
N SER A 159 -5.82 -14.27 6.05
CA SER A 159 -6.65 -14.69 7.20
C SER A 159 -7.96 -15.30 6.72
N ALA A 160 -8.73 -15.87 7.65
CA ALA A 160 -10.06 -16.39 7.35
C ALA A 160 -10.94 -15.34 6.62
N PRO A 161 -11.68 -15.73 5.57
CA PRO A 161 -12.63 -14.86 4.89
C PRO A 161 -13.67 -14.28 5.84
N GLN A 162 -14.04 -13.02 5.59
CA GLN A 162 -15.05 -12.30 6.35
C GLN A 162 -16.24 -11.99 5.45
N ALA A 163 -17.45 -12.36 5.89
CA ALA A 163 -18.69 -11.99 5.22
C ALA A 163 -19.36 -10.85 5.99
N PHE A 164 -19.75 -9.79 5.29
CA PHE A 164 -20.33 -8.60 5.91
C PHE A 164 -21.39 -7.97 5.00
N ASP A 165 -22.25 -7.13 5.55
CA ASP A 165 -23.28 -6.39 4.82
C ASP A 165 -22.95 -4.89 4.83
N ALA A 166 -22.96 -4.23 3.67
CA ALA A 166 -22.65 -2.80 3.55
C ALA A 166 -23.87 -1.87 3.77
N GLY A 167 -24.97 -2.38 4.37
CA GLY A 167 -26.17 -1.62 4.71
C GLY A 167 -27.19 -1.41 3.57
N ASP A 168 -26.89 -1.81 2.34
CA ASP A 168 -27.78 -1.71 1.16
C ASP A 168 -28.52 -3.03 0.83
N GLY A 169 -28.36 -4.05 1.68
CA GLY A 169 -28.90 -5.40 1.48
C GLY A 169 -28.04 -6.30 0.59
N ALA A 170 -26.88 -5.82 0.12
CA ALA A 170 -25.87 -6.64 -0.51
C ALA A 170 -24.91 -7.21 0.56
N THR A 171 -24.53 -8.47 0.36
CA THR A 171 -23.53 -9.17 1.17
C THR A 171 -22.21 -9.21 0.40
N PHE A 172 -21.12 -9.00 1.10
CA PHE A 172 -19.76 -8.98 0.56
C PHE A 172 -18.90 -10.02 1.27
N VAL A 173 -17.82 -10.43 0.61
CA VAL A 173 -16.80 -11.31 1.16
C VAL A 173 -15.45 -10.63 0.98
N ALA A 174 -14.79 -10.33 2.09
CA ALA A 174 -13.40 -9.91 2.10
C ALA A 174 -12.50 -11.13 2.32
N LEU A 175 -11.36 -11.15 1.62
CA LEU A 175 -10.24 -12.07 1.86
C LEU A 175 -9.08 -11.21 2.39
N PRO A 176 -8.96 -11.01 3.72
CA PRO A 176 -7.92 -10.17 4.28
C PRO A 176 -6.55 -10.78 4.00
N GLY A 177 -5.65 -9.98 3.41
CA GLY A 177 -4.36 -10.44 2.93
C GLY A 177 -3.25 -9.43 3.19
N ARG A 178 -2.04 -9.89 3.48
CA ARG A 178 -0.85 -9.02 3.56
C ARG A 178 0.35 -9.59 2.83
N TYR A 179 0.99 -8.74 2.03
CA TYR A 179 2.29 -9.06 1.43
C TYR A 179 3.37 -9.10 2.50
N GLY A 180 4.33 -10.02 2.36
CA GLY A 180 5.55 -10.01 3.14
C GLY A 180 6.42 -8.78 2.83
N GLY A 181 7.25 -8.38 3.80
CA GLY A 181 8.19 -7.26 3.65
C GLY A 181 7.65 -5.93 4.18
N THR A 182 8.26 -4.82 3.75
CA THR A 182 8.01 -3.51 4.36
C THR A 182 7.17 -2.55 3.50
N GLY A 183 6.81 -2.84 2.25
CA GLY A 183 6.23 -1.80 1.36
C GLY A 183 4.73 -1.92 1.10
N ARG A 184 4.33 -2.95 0.35
CA ARG A 184 3.02 -3.04 -0.30
C ARG A 184 1.84 -3.18 0.68
N GLY A 185 2.06 -3.87 1.80
CA GLY A 185 1.14 -3.95 2.94
C GLY A 185 -0.09 -4.81 2.67
N ASN A 186 -1.11 -4.26 1.98
CA ASN A 186 -2.37 -4.94 1.69
C ASN A 186 -2.24 -5.88 0.49
N ALA A 187 -2.78 -7.09 0.63
CA ALA A 187 -3.04 -8.05 -0.44
C ALA A 187 -4.51 -8.49 -0.42
N ASP A 188 -5.34 -7.70 0.24
CA ASP A 188 -6.76 -7.96 0.41
C ASP A 188 -7.48 -8.11 -0.93
N LEU A 189 -8.49 -8.96 -0.96
CA LEU A 189 -9.43 -9.07 -2.08
C LEU A 189 -10.84 -8.85 -1.57
N LEU A 190 -11.70 -8.26 -2.40
CA LEU A 190 -13.08 -7.95 -2.05
C LEU A 190 -14.03 -8.44 -3.12
N PHE A 191 -15.14 -9.06 -2.71
CA PHE A 191 -16.14 -9.60 -3.62
C PHE A 191 -17.55 -9.26 -3.16
N ARG A 192 -18.45 -9.01 -4.10
CA ARG A 192 -19.90 -9.10 -3.86
C ARG A 192 -20.32 -10.56 -3.93
N TRP A 193 -21.04 -11.02 -2.90
CA TRP A 193 -21.67 -12.33 -2.89
C TRP A 193 -23.06 -12.26 -3.54
N THR A 194 -23.16 -12.75 -4.77
CA THR A 194 -24.40 -12.67 -5.56
C THR A 194 -25.45 -13.68 -5.09
N GLY A 195 -25.01 -14.87 -4.68
CA GLY A 195 -25.88 -16.02 -4.43
C GLY A 195 -26.31 -16.74 -5.71
N GLU A 196 -25.77 -16.33 -6.86
CA GLU A 196 -26.02 -16.98 -8.16
C GLU A 196 -25.02 -18.11 -8.37
N ALA A 197 -25.51 -19.32 -8.66
CA ALA A 197 -24.65 -20.51 -8.78
C ALA A 197 -23.59 -20.40 -9.90
N GLU A 198 -23.89 -19.70 -10.99
CA GLU A 198 -22.96 -19.53 -12.12
C GLU A 198 -21.83 -18.53 -11.80
N ARG A 199 -22.09 -17.57 -10.90
CA ARG A 199 -21.16 -16.49 -10.58
C ARG A 199 -21.32 -16.04 -9.13
N PRO A 200 -20.98 -16.90 -8.15
CA PRO A 200 -21.30 -16.68 -6.74
C PRO A 200 -20.58 -15.47 -6.16
N LEU A 201 -19.39 -15.14 -6.68
CA LEU A 201 -18.59 -13.97 -6.31
C LEU A 201 -18.31 -13.10 -7.53
N VAL A 202 -18.44 -11.79 -7.36
CA VAL A 202 -18.03 -10.78 -8.34
C VAL A 202 -17.02 -9.86 -7.67
N GLU A 203 -15.81 -9.77 -8.22
CA GLU A 203 -14.72 -8.96 -7.67
C GLU A 203 -15.09 -7.47 -7.62
N ILE A 204 -14.75 -6.84 -6.50
CA ILE A 204 -14.83 -5.40 -6.26
C ILE A 204 -13.39 -4.88 -6.33
N ASP A 205 -13.17 -3.83 -7.12
CA ASP A 205 -11.92 -3.09 -7.12
C ASP A 205 -11.71 -2.44 -5.75
N ASN A 206 -10.80 -3.01 -4.97
CA ASN A 206 -10.41 -2.55 -3.64
C ASN A 206 -8.99 -1.97 -3.64
N ILE A 207 -8.51 -1.48 -4.80
CA ILE A 207 -7.12 -1.02 -4.97
C ILE A 207 -7.09 0.43 -5.46
N SER A 208 -7.95 0.80 -6.41
CA SER A 208 -7.90 2.13 -7.05
C SER A 208 -8.13 3.31 -6.11
N TRP A 209 -8.77 3.09 -4.95
CA TRP A 209 -8.93 4.12 -3.93
C TRP A 209 -7.60 4.73 -3.44
N ARG A 210 -6.49 3.99 -3.58
CA ARG A 210 -5.14 4.46 -3.21
C ARG A 210 -4.66 5.61 -4.09
N ASP A 211 -5.11 5.66 -5.35
CA ASP A 211 -4.73 6.71 -6.30
C ASP A 211 -5.33 8.07 -5.90
N ASP A 212 -6.50 8.05 -5.26
CA ASP A 212 -7.19 9.25 -4.77
C ASP A 212 -6.66 9.75 -3.43
N LEU A 213 -5.99 8.89 -2.65
CA LEU A 213 -5.63 9.19 -1.26
C LEU A 213 -4.66 10.38 -1.13
N PRO A 214 -3.57 10.51 -1.90
CA PRO A 214 -2.61 11.61 -1.72
C PRO A 214 -3.25 13.00 -1.85
N ALA A 215 -4.24 13.14 -2.74
CA ALA A 215 -4.95 14.41 -2.92
C ALA A 215 -5.90 14.76 -1.77
N ARG A 216 -6.23 13.80 -0.90
CA ARG A 216 -7.14 13.96 0.24
C ARG A 216 -6.41 14.06 1.59
N LEU A 217 -5.09 13.87 1.61
CA LEU A 217 -4.28 14.03 2.82
C LEU A 217 -3.84 15.49 3.00
N PRO A 218 -3.59 15.94 4.24
CA PRO A 218 -2.91 17.21 4.48
C PRO A 218 -1.56 17.26 3.75
N PRO A 219 -1.12 18.46 3.27
CA PRO A 219 0.15 18.60 2.60
C PRO A 219 1.34 18.09 3.44
N GLY A 220 2.25 17.34 2.82
CA GLY A 220 3.44 16.81 3.48
C GLY A 220 3.20 15.54 4.31
N LEU A 221 1.99 15.00 4.33
CA LEU A 221 1.66 13.71 4.93
C LEU A 221 1.41 12.64 3.87
N GLU A 222 1.94 11.45 4.10
CA GLU A 222 1.89 10.34 3.17
C GLU A 222 1.54 9.01 3.87
N VAL A 223 1.08 8.04 3.08
CA VAL A 223 0.85 6.66 3.52
C VAL A 223 1.80 5.75 2.75
N TRP A 224 2.80 5.22 3.45
CA TRP A 224 3.85 4.40 2.82
C TRP A 224 3.59 2.90 2.90
N LYS A 225 2.68 2.48 3.79
CA LYS A 225 2.38 1.08 4.09
C LYS A 225 0.94 0.74 3.72
N GLY A 226 0.59 -0.52 3.91
CA GLY A 226 -0.81 -0.92 3.93
C GLY A 226 -1.59 -0.26 5.07
N VAL A 227 -2.89 -0.35 4.96
CA VAL A 227 -3.88 0.12 5.93
C VAL A 227 -4.50 -1.08 6.65
N ASP A 228 -4.90 -0.86 7.89
CA ASP A 228 -5.62 -1.86 8.68
C ASP A 228 -7.11 -1.72 8.39
N MET A 229 -7.62 -2.58 7.50
CA MET A 229 -9.03 -2.59 7.08
C MET A 229 -9.94 -3.19 8.16
N ASP A 230 -11.06 -2.53 8.41
CA ASP A 230 -12.24 -3.05 9.09
C ASP A 230 -13.38 -3.13 8.07
N TYR A 231 -13.74 -4.36 7.69
CA TYR A 231 -14.75 -4.59 6.66
C TYR A 231 -16.18 -4.49 7.18
N ASP A 232 -16.40 -4.73 8.47
CA ASP A 232 -17.75 -4.66 9.07
C ASP A 232 -18.23 -3.20 9.11
N GLU A 233 -17.32 -2.27 9.40
CA GLU A 233 -17.62 -0.84 9.45
C GLU A 233 -17.17 -0.08 8.18
N LEU A 234 -16.55 -0.76 7.21
CA LEU A 234 -16.01 -0.19 5.97
C LEU A 234 -15.12 1.04 6.22
N PHE A 235 -14.16 0.92 7.12
CA PHE A 235 -13.09 1.91 7.28
C PHE A 235 -11.72 1.25 7.33
N ALA A 236 -10.66 2.06 7.26
CA ALA A 236 -9.31 1.62 7.57
C ALA A 236 -8.58 2.63 8.43
N PHE A 237 -7.68 2.12 9.26
CA PHE A 237 -6.71 2.91 10.00
C PHE A 237 -5.35 2.86 9.30
N THR A 238 -4.63 3.99 9.30
CA THR A 238 -3.25 4.00 8.85
C THR A 238 -2.44 5.09 9.57
N PRO A 239 -1.18 4.81 9.94
CA PRO A 239 -0.27 5.86 10.37
C PRO A 239 0.17 6.75 9.19
N LEU A 240 0.59 7.98 9.49
CA LEU A 240 1.02 8.97 8.48
C LEU A 240 2.52 9.26 8.59
N TRP A 241 3.20 9.20 7.45
CA TRP A 241 4.60 9.56 7.29
C TRP A 241 4.75 11.01 6.87
N ARG A 242 5.90 11.59 7.19
CA ARG A 242 6.33 12.91 6.73
C ARG A 242 7.80 12.90 6.30
N GLU A 243 8.24 14.02 5.73
CA GLU A 243 9.65 14.21 5.41
C GLU A 243 10.55 13.95 6.65
N GLY A 244 11.63 13.20 6.42
CA GLY A 244 12.58 12.79 7.46
C GLY A 244 12.21 11.50 8.21
N ASP A 245 11.01 10.95 8.02
CA ASP A 245 10.65 9.67 8.60
C ASP A 245 11.43 8.51 7.98
N GLY A 246 11.78 7.54 8.83
CA GLY A 246 12.28 6.25 8.37
C GLY A 246 11.12 5.36 7.91
N ASN A 247 11.41 4.44 6.97
CA ASN A 247 10.40 3.49 6.48
C ASN A 247 9.73 2.64 7.59
N CYS A 248 10.37 2.47 8.75
CA CYS A 248 9.79 1.75 9.88
C CYS A 248 8.78 2.56 10.70
N CYS A 249 8.84 3.88 10.64
CA CYS A 249 8.54 4.71 11.79
C CYS A 249 7.83 6.00 11.36
N ALA A 250 6.51 5.94 11.26
CA ALA A 250 5.64 7.08 10.99
C ALA A 250 5.62 8.05 12.19
N THR A 251 5.82 9.34 11.94
CA THR A 251 5.71 10.38 12.99
C THR A 251 4.76 11.52 12.65
N GLY A 252 4.13 11.51 11.47
CA GLY A 252 3.19 12.53 11.01
C GLY A 252 1.79 12.47 11.64
N GLY A 253 1.45 11.36 12.29
CA GLY A 253 0.15 11.15 12.94
C GLY A 253 -0.57 9.91 12.40
N SER A 254 -1.89 9.99 12.24
CA SER A 254 -2.69 8.88 11.70
C SER A 254 -3.90 9.37 10.92
N ALA A 255 -4.47 8.50 10.08
CA ALA A 255 -5.71 8.76 9.36
C ALA A 255 -6.70 7.60 9.53
N ILE A 256 -7.98 7.96 9.58
CA ILE A 256 -9.11 7.06 9.38
C ILE A 256 -9.66 7.31 7.97
N LEU A 257 -9.71 6.24 7.19
CA LEU A 257 -10.21 6.22 5.82
C LEU A 257 -11.59 5.55 5.86
N ASN A 258 -12.67 6.29 5.65
CA ASN A 258 -14.00 5.70 5.52
C ASN A 258 -14.27 5.39 4.06
N PHE A 259 -14.86 4.25 3.80
CA PHE A 259 -15.16 3.77 2.47
C PHE A 259 -16.66 3.59 2.26
N ARG A 260 -17.03 3.53 1.00
CA ARG A 260 -18.31 2.98 0.56
C ARG A 260 -18.10 2.16 -0.70
N ILE A 261 -19.05 1.29 -1.01
CA ILE A 261 -19.02 0.50 -2.24
C ILE A 261 -19.91 1.17 -3.27
N GLU A 262 -19.33 1.59 -4.39
CA GLU A 262 -20.04 2.15 -5.54
C GLU A 262 -19.87 1.22 -6.74
N GLY A 263 -20.96 0.59 -7.17
CA GLY A 263 -20.91 -0.34 -8.31
C GLY A 263 -19.98 -1.50 -8.03
N ASP A 264 -18.86 -1.59 -8.75
CA ASP A 264 -17.84 -2.62 -8.59
C ASP A 264 -16.56 -2.11 -7.93
N ARG A 265 -16.62 -1.03 -7.14
CA ARG A 265 -15.45 -0.39 -6.53
C ARG A 265 -15.65 -0.03 -5.07
N LEU A 266 -14.60 -0.19 -4.27
CA LEU A 266 -14.45 0.44 -2.96
C LEU A 266 -13.90 1.85 -3.18
N VAL A 267 -14.65 2.87 -2.79
CA VAL A 267 -14.27 4.27 -3.00
C VAL A 267 -14.02 4.96 -1.66
N LEU A 268 -13.04 5.86 -1.61
CA LEU A 268 -12.83 6.74 -0.46
C LEU A 268 -14.02 7.69 -0.34
N ASP A 269 -14.75 7.56 0.77
CA ASP A 269 -15.83 8.47 1.12
C ASP A 269 -15.25 9.69 1.86
N THR A 270 -14.70 9.45 3.06
CA THR A 270 -14.15 10.50 3.92
C THR A 270 -12.77 10.11 4.45
N VAL A 271 -11.83 11.06 4.40
CA VAL A 271 -10.50 10.93 5.01
C VAL A 271 -10.43 11.87 6.21
N SER A 272 -10.21 11.31 7.40
CA SER A 272 -10.01 12.07 8.63
C SER A 272 -8.58 11.88 9.11
N ALA A 273 -7.73 12.88 8.84
CA ALA A 273 -6.34 12.89 9.27
C ALA A 273 -6.20 13.59 10.62
N ARG A 274 -5.59 12.91 11.58
CA ARG A 274 -5.06 13.48 12.81
C ARG A 274 -3.61 13.89 12.57
N ASP A 275 -3.46 15.14 12.17
CA ASP A 275 -2.16 15.79 12.06
C ASP A 275 -1.69 16.21 13.46
N LEU A 276 -0.64 15.55 13.95
CA LEU A 276 -0.12 15.83 15.30
C LEU A 276 0.46 17.23 15.43
N ILE A 277 0.97 17.83 14.35
CA ILE A 277 1.50 19.20 14.37
C ILE A 277 0.35 20.18 14.54
N ILE A 278 -0.70 20.04 13.72
CA ILE A 278 -1.88 20.92 13.80
C ILE A 278 -2.60 20.74 15.14
N GLU A 279 -2.80 19.49 15.60
CA GLU A 279 -3.41 19.24 16.91
C GLU A 279 -2.59 19.88 18.04
N THR A 280 -1.26 19.78 17.98
CA THR A 280 -0.39 20.43 18.96
C THR A 280 -0.54 21.94 18.87
N ALA A 281 -0.44 22.54 17.68
CA ALA A 281 -0.58 23.98 17.47
C ALA A 281 -1.92 24.54 17.96
N LEU A 282 -3.03 23.81 17.74
CA LEU A 282 -4.37 24.22 18.20
C LEU A 282 -4.55 24.10 19.72
N ARG A 283 -3.80 23.21 20.39
CA ARG A 283 -3.86 23.02 21.84
C ARG A 283 -2.83 23.84 22.59
N THR A 284 -1.75 24.24 21.94
CA THR A 284 -0.73 25.11 22.53
C THR A 284 -1.26 26.54 22.57
N PRO A 285 -1.28 27.19 23.75
CA PRO A 285 -1.59 28.61 23.84
C PRO A 285 -0.69 29.42 22.91
N THR A 286 -1.25 30.39 22.18
CA THR A 286 -0.54 31.10 21.10
C THR A 286 0.77 31.74 21.58
N ASP A 287 0.80 32.28 22.79
CA ASP A 287 2.00 32.89 23.37
C ASP A 287 3.08 31.87 23.75
N VAL A 288 2.70 30.63 24.12
CA VAL A 288 3.64 29.52 24.28
C VAL A 288 4.21 29.09 22.93
N PHE A 289 3.37 29.04 21.89
CA PHE A 289 3.81 28.71 20.53
C PHE A 289 4.77 29.76 19.97
N ASP A 290 4.42 31.05 20.10
CA ASP A 290 5.26 32.17 19.67
C ASP A 290 6.61 32.17 20.41
N TYR A 291 6.60 31.85 21.72
CA TYR A 291 7.82 31.69 22.49
C TYR A 291 8.70 30.55 21.97
N VAL A 292 8.13 29.37 21.72
CA VAL A 292 8.89 28.22 21.18
C VAL A 292 9.50 28.57 19.82
N SER A 293 8.74 29.21 18.93
CA SER A 293 9.23 29.65 17.62
C SER A 293 10.40 30.63 17.75
N ARG A 294 10.30 31.60 18.66
CA ARG A 294 11.39 32.57 18.92
C ARG A 294 12.60 31.89 19.54
N ALA A 295 12.41 31.01 20.52
CA ALA A 295 13.50 30.30 21.19
C ALA A 295 14.29 29.43 20.20
N LEU A 296 13.62 28.71 19.31
CA LEU A 296 14.26 27.95 18.22
C LEU A 296 15.09 28.86 17.29
N SER A 297 14.56 30.03 16.94
CA SER A 297 15.32 31.02 16.17
C SER A 297 16.58 31.47 16.94
N CYS A 298 16.46 31.82 18.21
CA CYS A 298 17.59 32.22 19.03
C CYS A 298 18.65 31.12 19.17
N GLN A 299 18.23 29.87 19.35
CA GLN A 299 19.13 28.71 19.38
C GLN A 299 19.86 28.52 18.05
N HIS A 300 19.16 28.68 16.93
CA HIS A 300 19.75 28.60 15.59
C HIS A 300 20.84 29.66 15.38
N TRP A 301 20.55 30.92 15.73
CA TRP A 301 21.46 32.05 15.49
C TRP A 301 22.57 32.19 16.55
N GLY A 302 22.39 31.68 17.77
CA GLY A 302 23.30 31.91 18.89
C GLY A 302 24.69 31.30 18.80
N GLY A 303 24.92 30.42 17.83
CA GLY A 303 26.23 29.82 17.56
C GLY A 303 26.84 30.22 16.22
N GLU A 304 26.19 31.08 15.44
CA GLU A 304 26.66 31.40 14.10
C GLU A 304 27.75 32.46 14.08
N GLU A 305 28.76 32.27 13.23
CA GLU A 305 29.85 33.21 13.05
C GLU A 305 29.54 34.23 11.95
N GLY A 306 29.56 35.52 12.29
CA GLY A 306 29.52 36.62 11.33
C GLY A 306 30.89 36.83 10.66
N TYR A 307 31.29 35.87 9.80
CA TYR A 307 32.61 35.84 9.14
C TYR A 307 32.84 37.02 8.19
N ASP A 308 31.78 37.71 7.78
CA ASP A 308 31.84 39.00 7.09
C ASP A 308 30.78 39.97 7.62
N ALA A 309 30.78 41.20 7.10
CA ALA A 309 29.89 42.26 7.55
C ALA A 309 28.42 42.02 7.16
N GLU A 310 28.16 41.35 6.04
CA GLU A 310 26.79 41.07 5.59
C GLU A 310 26.16 39.98 6.45
N ARG A 311 26.89 38.88 6.68
CA ARG A 311 26.42 37.79 7.54
C ARG A 311 26.22 38.28 8.97
N ARG A 312 27.11 39.13 9.49
CA ARG A 312 26.94 39.73 10.82
C ARG A 312 25.66 40.55 10.91
N ALA A 313 25.36 41.38 9.92
CA ALA A 313 24.12 42.17 9.90
C ALA A 313 22.87 41.28 9.81
N GLN A 314 22.93 40.16 9.09
CA GLN A 314 21.84 39.17 9.06
C GLN A 314 21.60 38.53 10.43
N ILE A 315 22.66 38.10 11.12
CA ILE A 315 22.58 37.51 12.45
C ILE A 315 22.00 38.53 13.45
N GLU A 316 22.52 39.76 13.46
CA GLU A 316 22.04 40.83 14.36
C GLU A 316 20.56 41.17 14.12
N ALA A 317 20.13 41.22 12.85
CA ALA A 317 18.73 41.46 12.51
C ALA A 317 17.82 40.33 12.98
N ALA A 318 18.22 39.06 12.76
CA ALA A 318 17.45 37.91 13.19
C ALA A 318 17.38 37.78 14.72
N TRP A 319 18.48 38.11 15.42
CA TRP A 319 18.52 38.15 16.89
C TRP A 319 17.54 39.18 17.46
N ALA A 320 17.51 40.38 16.86
CA ALA A 320 16.61 41.46 17.27
C ALA A 320 15.14 41.11 16.97
N ASP A 321 14.84 40.55 15.79
CA ASP A 321 13.48 40.17 15.39
C ASP A 321 12.90 39.06 16.28
N ALA A 322 13.70 38.03 16.59
CA ALA A 322 13.33 36.98 17.53
C ALA A 322 13.31 37.45 19.00
N ARG A 323 13.75 38.68 19.28
CA ARG A 323 13.86 39.27 20.64
C ARG A 323 14.64 38.36 21.59
N CYS A 324 15.81 37.89 21.16
CA CYS A 324 16.59 36.91 21.91
C CYS A 324 17.08 37.44 23.26
N ASP A 325 17.32 38.74 23.40
CA ASP A 325 17.68 39.36 24.68
C ASP A 325 16.60 39.25 25.75
N ALA A 326 15.34 39.01 25.36
CA ALA A 326 14.21 38.86 26.27
C ALA A 326 13.77 37.40 26.45
N ILE A 327 14.41 36.43 25.78
CA ILE A 327 13.88 35.07 25.67
C ILE A 327 13.77 34.38 27.03
N GLU A 328 14.78 34.48 27.89
CA GLU A 328 14.77 33.88 29.23
C GLU A 328 13.66 34.47 30.12
N ALA A 329 13.49 35.79 30.08
CA ALA A 329 12.47 36.49 30.85
C ALA A 329 11.06 36.14 30.38
N ASP A 330 10.84 36.08 29.06
CA ASP A 330 9.58 35.68 28.46
C ASP A 330 9.24 34.22 28.82
N GLY A 331 10.22 33.31 28.81
CA GLY A 331 10.05 31.92 29.25
C GLY A 331 9.67 31.79 30.72
N ALA A 332 10.33 32.54 31.61
CA ALA A 332 9.98 32.59 33.04
C ALA A 332 8.56 33.13 33.29
N ALA A 333 8.15 34.17 32.54
CA ALA A 333 6.80 34.71 32.61
C ALA A 333 5.75 33.69 32.16
N LEU A 334 6.01 32.95 31.07
CA LEU A 334 5.12 31.89 30.59
C LEU A 334 5.02 30.72 31.55
N LYS A 335 6.13 30.28 32.17
CA LYS A 335 6.09 29.25 33.23
C LYS A 335 5.22 29.66 34.41
N THR A 336 5.21 30.95 34.75
CA THR A 336 4.35 31.48 35.81
C THR A 336 2.88 31.51 35.35
N LYS A 337 2.61 31.98 34.13
CA LYS A 337 1.26 32.07 33.56
C LYS A 337 0.59 30.71 33.39
N TYR A 338 1.36 29.68 33.01
CA TYR A 338 0.90 28.33 32.73
C TYR A 338 1.31 27.32 33.82
N ALA A 339 1.47 27.77 35.07
CA ALA A 339 1.97 26.93 36.17
C ALA A 339 1.15 25.65 36.41
N ASP A 340 -0.15 25.66 36.09
CA ASP A 340 -1.06 24.53 36.24
C ASP A 340 -1.29 23.74 34.94
N ASP A 341 -0.65 24.13 33.84
CA ASP A 341 -0.72 23.44 32.55
C ASP A 341 0.60 22.69 32.28
N ALA A 342 0.59 21.40 32.62
CA ALA A 342 1.74 20.53 32.46
C ALA A 342 2.24 20.43 31.00
N ALA A 343 1.34 20.51 30.01
CA ALA A 343 1.71 20.41 28.60
C ALA A 343 2.47 21.67 28.15
N SER A 344 1.94 22.84 28.47
CA SER A 344 2.59 24.13 28.21
C SER A 344 3.94 24.23 28.92
N LEU A 345 4.02 23.83 30.20
CA LEU A 345 5.29 23.80 30.94
C LEU A 345 6.34 22.88 30.31
N SER A 346 5.93 21.72 29.80
CA SER A 346 6.86 20.79 29.16
C SER A 346 7.43 21.37 27.86
N LEU A 347 6.62 22.08 27.07
CA LEU A 347 7.07 22.73 25.84
C LEU A 347 8.04 23.86 26.13
N ILE A 348 7.75 24.71 27.12
CA ILE A 348 8.62 25.83 27.52
C ILE A 348 9.98 25.30 27.99
N LYS A 349 9.98 24.30 28.89
CA LYS A 349 11.23 23.73 29.45
C LYS A 349 12.14 23.12 28.39
N ARG A 350 11.57 22.46 27.38
CA ARG A 350 12.36 21.85 26.29
C ARG A 350 13.18 22.87 25.49
N MET A 351 12.76 24.14 25.46
CA MET A 351 13.50 25.21 24.79
C MET A 351 14.58 25.86 25.67
N GLU A 352 14.62 25.52 26.96
CA GLU A 352 15.61 26.02 27.92
C GLU A 352 16.76 25.01 28.15
N GLU A 353 16.65 23.81 27.60
CA GLU A 353 17.67 22.74 27.61
C GLU A 353 18.71 22.95 26.49
#